data_AF-A0A4P2V805-F1
#
_entry.id   AF-A0A4P2V805-F1
#
_cell.length_a   1.000
_cell.length_b   1.000
_cell.length_c   1.000
_cell.angle_alpha   90.00
_cell.angle_beta   90.00
_cell.angle_gamma   90.00
#
_symmetry.space_group_name_H-M   'P 1'
#
loop_
_entity.id
_entity.type
_entity.pdbx_description
1 polymer ?
#
loop_
_entity_poly.entity_id
_entity_poly.type
_entity_poly.pdbx_seq_one_letter_code
_entity_poly.pdbx_strand_id
1 'polypeptide(L)'
;KVTNIPATMVNNQFGMVGLLTFIRAAETDPNLVTLSLGTDLTGLGLNLNSQESLHTTFAGPFVEQPCRAQDVEFNVPPEYLINFAIRDKLTAPVLKKLQEDLLFFLFYTNIGDIMQLMAAAELHSREWRYHVEEKIWIT
;
A
#
# COMPACT_ATOMS: atom_id res chain seq x y z
N LYS A 1 -1.30 29.11 -28.15
CA LYS A 1 -1.37 30.59 -28.11
C LYS A 1 -2.78 31.00 -27.71
N VAL A 2 -2.96 31.76 -26.63
CA VAL A 2 -4.29 32.20 -26.13
C VAL A 2 -4.66 33.52 -26.83
N THR A 3 -5.85 33.64 -27.40
CA THR A 3 -6.35 34.81 -28.13
C THR A 3 -7.60 35.39 -27.45
N ASN A 4 -7.93 36.67 -27.68
CA ASN A 4 -9.05 37.40 -27.06
C ASN A 4 -8.89 37.71 -25.55
N ILE A 5 -7.74 38.27 -25.17
CA ILE A 5 -7.49 38.68 -23.78
C ILE A 5 -7.85 40.18 -23.62
N PRO A 6 -8.81 40.57 -22.75
CA PRO A 6 -9.16 41.96 -22.50
C PRO A 6 -7.96 42.77 -21.97
N ALA A 7 -7.87 44.06 -22.30
CA ALA A 7 -6.79 44.94 -21.83
C ALA A 7 -6.76 45.12 -20.30
N THR A 8 -7.89 44.87 -19.62
CA THR A 8 -8.02 44.91 -18.17
C THR A 8 -7.55 43.62 -17.48
N MET A 9 -7.26 42.57 -18.25
CA MET A 9 -6.88 41.26 -17.74
C MET A 9 -5.37 41.15 -17.57
N VAL A 10 -4.95 40.41 -16.54
CA VAL A 10 -3.53 40.18 -16.25
C VAL A 10 -2.91 39.29 -17.33
N ASN A 11 -2.03 39.88 -18.15
CA ASN A 11 -1.38 39.24 -19.31
C ASN A 11 -0.05 38.54 -18.98
N ASN A 12 0.26 38.33 -17.70
CA ASN A 12 1.50 37.69 -17.26
C ASN A 12 1.25 36.25 -16.75
N GLN A 13 2.32 35.57 -16.35
CA GLN A 13 2.29 34.19 -15.85
C GLN A 13 1.44 33.98 -14.58
N PHE A 14 1.12 35.05 -13.85
CA PHE A 14 0.33 35.01 -12.62
C PHE A 14 -1.18 35.20 -12.86
N GLY A 15 -1.60 35.46 -14.10
CA GLY A 15 -3.01 35.58 -14.49
C GLY A 15 -3.61 34.27 -15.00
N MET A 16 -4.93 34.25 -15.23
CA MET A 16 -5.65 33.06 -15.75
C MET A 16 -5.13 32.58 -17.12
N VAL A 17 -4.55 33.48 -17.92
CA VAL A 17 -3.89 33.13 -19.19
C VAL A 17 -2.62 32.33 -18.93
N GLY A 18 -1.85 32.69 -17.91
CA GLY A 18 -0.71 31.93 -17.43
C GLY A 18 -1.12 30.52 -16.98
N LEU A 19 -2.14 30.43 -16.13
CA LEU A 19 -2.68 29.14 -15.65
C LEU A 19 -3.11 28.22 -16.81
N LEU A 20 -3.88 28.73 -17.78
CA LEU A 20 -4.30 27.93 -18.94
C LEU A 20 -3.11 27.49 -19.79
N THR A 21 -2.09 28.33 -19.89
CA THR A 21 -0.85 27.98 -20.60
C THR A 21 -0.11 26.86 -19.88
N PHE A 22 -0.07 26.87 -18.54
CA PHE A 22 0.50 25.77 -17.73
C PHE A 22 -0.30 24.47 -17.86
N ILE A 23 -1.63 24.52 -17.82
CA ILE A 23 -2.48 23.32 -17.99
C ILE A 23 -2.26 22.68 -19.37
N ARG A 24 -2.18 23.48 -20.44
CA ARG A 24 -1.89 22.97 -21.79
C ARG A 24 -0.46 22.45 -21.94
N ALA A 25 0.51 23.09 -21.26
CA ALA A 25 1.88 22.60 -21.26
C ALA A 25 2.01 21.26 -20.51
N ALA A 26 1.20 21.05 -19.48
CA ALA A 26 1.14 19.79 -18.75
C ALA A 26 0.67 18.62 -19.62
N GLU A 27 -0.18 18.82 -20.63
CA GLU A 27 -0.53 17.76 -21.58
C GLU A 27 0.70 17.21 -22.36
N THR A 28 1.76 18.01 -22.46
CA THR A 28 3.00 17.66 -23.17
C THR A 28 4.19 17.31 -22.27
N ASP A 29 4.20 17.74 -21.01
CA ASP A 29 5.26 17.49 -20.04
C ASP A 29 4.72 16.87 -18.74
N PRO A 30 4.98 15.57 -18.49
CA PRO A 30 4.55 14.86 -17.29
C PRO A 30 4.98 15.52 -15.97
N ASN A 31 6.13 16.22 -15.93
CA ASN A 31 6.61 16.88 -14.71
C ASN A 31 5.76 18.11 -14.35
N LEU A 32 5.19 18.77 -15.36
CA LEU A 32 4.29 19.91 -15.16
C LEU A 32 2.87 19.46 -14.80
N VAL A 33 2.47 18.23 -15.15
CA VAL A 33 1.18 17.62 -14.76
C VAL A 33 1.04 17.58 -13.25
N THR A 34 2.04 17.06 -12.54
CA THR A 34 1.96 16.85 -11.09
C THR A 34 1.72 18.13 -10.30
N LEU A 35 2.31 19.26 -10.71
CA LEU A 35 2.18 20.53 -10.00
C LEU A 35 0.97 21.36 -10.45
N SER A 36 0.50 21.20 -11.68
CA SER A 36 -0.59 22.01 -12.24
C SER A 36 -1.96 21.34 -12.18
N LEU A 37 -2.03 20.04 -12.52
CA LEU A 37 -3.25 19.23 -12.51
C LEU A 37 -3.38 18.41 -11.22
N GLY A 38 -2.25 18.11 -10.57
CA GLY A 38 -2.20 17.30 -9.37
C GLY A 38 -2.16 15.81 -9.66
N THR A 39 -2.21 15.03 -8.58
CA THR A 39 -2.28 13.57 -8.60
C THR A 39 -3.47 13.12 -7.77
N ASP A 40 -4.11 12.02 -8.17
CA ASP A 40 -5.12 11.40 -7.33
C ASP A 40 -4.49 10.86 -6.05
N LEU A 41 -4.77 11.51 -4.93
CA LEU A 41 -4.23 11.16 -3.63
C LEU A 41 -4.85 9.87 -3.07
N THR A 42 -6.01 9.44 -3.57
CA THR A 42 -6.64 8.19 -3.13
C THR A 42 -5.92 6.96 -3.69
N GLY A 43 -5.17 7.12 -4.78
CA GLY A 43 -4.30 6.10 -5.36
C GLY A 43 -2.99 5.88 -4.58
N LEU A 44 -2.70 6.69 -3.56
CA LEU A 44 -1.44 6.60 -2.78
C LEU A 44 -1.47 5.54 -1.66
N GLY A 45 -2.50 4.68 -1.62
CA GLY A 45 -2.58 3.60 -0.64
C GLY A 45 -2.92 4.05 0.79
N LEU A 46 -3.35 5.30 0.96
CA LEU A 46 -3.78 5.86 2.24
C LEU A 46 -5.31 5.94 2.29
N ASN A 47 -5.90 5.47 3.40
CA ASN A 47 -7.33 5.64 3.64
C ASN A 47 -7.63 7.06 4.16
N LEU A 48 -7.72 8.03 3.26
CA LEU A 48 -8.03 9.43 3.58
C LEU A 48 -9.46 9.63 4.16
N ASN A 49 -10.30 8.60 4.10
CA ASN A 49 -11.65 8.61 4.68
C ASN A 49 -11.68 8.04 6.10
N SER A 50 -10.55 7.60 6.66
CA SER A 50 -10.48 7.09 8.03
C SER A 50 -10.81 8.18 9.05
N GLN A 51 -11.56 7.83 10.08
CA GLN A 51 -11.78 8.71 11.25
C GLN A 51 -10.58 8.67 12.22
N GLU A 52 -9.70 7.69 12.07
CA GLU A 52 -8.53 7.49 12.92
C GLU A 52 -7.28 8.15 12.33
N SER A 53 -6.28 8.37 13.20
CA SER A 53 -5.00 8.92 12.80
C SER A 53 -4.19 7.97 11.92
N LEU A 54 -3.80 8.41 10.72
CA LEU A 54 -3.00 7.59 9.78
C LEU A 54 -1.53 7.44 10.17
N HIS A 55 -0.99 8.34 11.00
CA HIS A 55 0.44 8.36 11.32
C HIS A 55 0.92 7.14 12.12
N THR A 56 0.01 6.47 12.85
CA THR A 56 0.34 5.30 13.68
C THR A 56 0.65 4.06 12.85
N THR A 57 0.06 3.96 11.65
CA THR A 57 0.25 2.85 10.71
C THR A 57 0.99 3.30 9.44
N PHE A 58 1.68 4.44 9.49
CA PHE A 58 2.41 4.96 8.36
C PHE A 58 3.71 4.18 8.13
N ALA A 59 3.71 3.30 7.12
CA ALA A 59 4.85 2.43 6.79
C ALA A 59 6.02 3.15 6.12
N GLY A 60 5.77 4.32 5.54
CA GLY A 60 6.80 5.15 4.92
C GLY A 60 6.33 5.83 3.64
N PRO A 61 7.13 6.74 3.09
CA PRO A 61 6.75 7.58 1.95
C PRO A 61 6.63 6.85 0.61
N PHE A 62 7.20 5.64 0.49
CA PHE A 62 7.21 4.85 -0.74
C PHE A 62 6.43 3.54 -0.61
N VAL A 63 5.74 3.34 0.51
CA VAL A 63 4.99 2.11 0.78
C VAL A 63 3.54 2.35 0.41
N GLU A 64 2.99 1.48 -0.43
CA GLU A 64 1.61 1.59 -0.93
C GLU A 64 0.57 1.01 0.05
N GLN A 65 1.00 0.48 1.19
CA GLN A 65 0.16 -0.18 2.18
C GLN A 65 0.51 0.31 3.59
N PRO A 66 -0.48 0.40 4.50
CA PRO A 66 -0.23 0.71 5.90
C PRO A 66 0.60 -0.40 6.58
N CYS A 67 1.26 -0.05 7.70
CA CYS A 67 1.96 -1.01 8.53
C CYS A 67 1.03 -2.15 8.95
N ARG A 68 1.52 -3.38 8.84
CA ARG A 68 0.83 -4.54 9.41
C ARG A 68 1.02 -4.51 10.92
N ALA A 69 0.13 -5.17 11.66
CA ALA A 69 0.25 -5.28 13.12
C ALA A 69 1.60 -5.86 13.56
N GLN A 70 2.17 -6.78 12.77
CA GLN A 70 3.49 -7.38 13.00
C GLN A 70 4.68 -6.44 12.74
N ASP A 71 4.49 -5.35 11.99
CA ASP A 71 5.54 -4.37 11.69
C ASP A 71 5.58 -3.25 12.73
N VAL A 72 4.52 -3.10 13.54
CA VAL A 72 4.42 -2.07 14.58
C VAL A 72 5.11 -2.55 15.84
N GLU A 73 6.14 -1.82 16.27
CA GLU A 73 6.77 -2.07 17.56
C GLU A 73 5.82 -1.74 18.70
N PHE A 74 5.63 -2.69 19.61
CA PHE A 74 4.81 -2.52 20.80
C PHE A 74 5.56 -3.01 22.03
N ASN A 75 5.46 -2.27 23.13
CA ASN A 75 6.06 -2.66 24.39
C ASN A 75 5.23 -3.78 25.04
N VAL A 76 5.57 -5.02 24.73
CA VAL A 76 4.94 -6.20 25.33
C VAL A 76 5.53 -6.49 26.71
N PRO A 77 4.73 -7.01 27.66
CA PRO A 77 5.25 -7.54 28.91
C PRO A 77 6.43 -8.52 28.68
N PRO A 78 7.44 -8.51 29.58
CA PRO A 78 8.66 -9.31 29.39
C PRO A 78 8.39 -10.83 29.30
N GLU A 79 7.26 -11.29 29.83
CA GLU A 79 6.82 -12.69 29.76
C GLU A 79 6.53 -13.16 28.33
N TYR A 80 6.16 -12.25 27.42
CA TYR A 80 5.92 -12.58 26.00
C TYR A 80 7.20 -12.61 25.16
N LEU A 81 8.33 -12.14 25.69
CA LEU A 81 9.64 -12.16 25.00
C LEU A 81 10.30 -13.54 25.05
N ILE A 82 9.49 -14.59 24.81
CA ILE A 82 9.88 -16.00 24.93
C ILE A 82 11.05 -16.39 24.02
N ASN A 83 11.21 -15.69 22.89
CA ASN A 83 12.29 -15.97 21.95
C ASN A 83 13.66 -15.88 22.63
N PHE A 84 13.85 -14.96 23.57
CA PHE A 84 15.10 -14.85 24.34
C PHE A 84 15.41 -16.12 25.16
N ALA A 85 14.39 -16.79 25.68
CA ALA A 85 14.53 -17.92 26.58
C ALA A 85 14.58 -19.29 25.88
N ILE A 86 13.89 -19.44 24.73
CA ILE A 86 13.69 -20.75 24.09
C ILE A 86 14.18 -20.85 22.65
N ARG A 87 14.91 -19.85 22.13
CA ARG A 87 15.39 -19.83 20.73
C ARG A 87 16.03 -21.15 20.29
N ASP A 88 16.90 -21.72 21.11
CA ASP A 88 17.64 -22.93 20.76
C ASP A 88 16.77 -24.20 20.74
N LYS A 89 15.60 -24.15 21.37
CA LYS A 89 14.62 -25.25 21.43
C LYS A 89 13.51 -25.10 20.40
N LEU A 90 13.32 -23.89 19.85
CA LEU A 90 12.24 -23.60 18.92
C LEU A 90 12.60 -24.14 17.53
N THR A 91 11.84 -25.12 17.05
CA THR A 91 12.02 -25.64 15.69
C THR A 91 11.49 -24.61 14.69
N ALA A 92 12.21 -24.42 13.59
CA ALA A 92 11.74 -23.58 12.49
C ALA A 92 10.35 -24.05 12.02
N PRO A 93 9.42 -23.11 11.75
CA PRO A 93 8.07 -23.48 11.34
C PRO A 93 8.12 -24.25 10.02
N VAL A 94 7.68 -25.50 10.06
CA VAL A 94 7.57 -26.35 8.87
C VAL A 94 6.18 -26.13 8.29
N LEU A 95 6.09 -25.41 7.16
CA LEU A 95 4.83 -25.04 6.51
C LEU A 95 3.89 -26.23 6.28
N LYS A 96 4.44 -27.39 5.89
CA LYS A 96 3.69 -28.64 5.70
C LYS A 96 2.93 -29.12 6.94
N LYS A 97 3.41 -28.78 8.14
CA LYS A 97 2.79 -29.16 9.41
C LYS A 97 1.77 -28.13 9.91
N LEU A 98 1.70 -26.96 9.29
CA LEU A 98 0.77 -25.91 9.71
C LEU A 98 -0.66 -26.28 9.31
N GLN A 99 -1.62 -25.90 10.14
CA GLN A 99 -3.04 -26.05 9.82
C GLN A 99 -3.45 -25.07 8.72
N GLU A 100 -4.54 -25.37 8.03
CA GLU A 100 -5.05 -24.54 6.93
C GLU A 100 -5.39 -23.12 7.38
N ASP A 101 -5.99 -22.98 8.57
CA ASP A 101 -6.30 -21.69 9.20
C ASP A 101 -5.08 -20.77 9.28
N LEU A 102 -3.94 -21.31 9.74
CA LEU A 102 -2.70 -20.55 9.81
C LEU A 102 -2.13 -20.26 8.42
N LEU A 103 -2.28 -21.15 7.45
CA LEU A 103 -1.87 -20.87 6.07
C LEU A 103 -2.70 -19.73 5.46
N PHE A 104 -4.01 -19.68 5.72
CA PHE A 104 -4.85 -18.56 5.32
C PHE A 104 -4.44 -17.26 6.02
N PHE A 105 -4.19 -17.31 7.33
CA PHE A 105 -3.69 -16.17 8.07
C PHE A 105 -2.39 -15.64 7.45
N LEU A 106 -1.41 -16.51 7.16
CA LEU A 106 -0.15 -16.11 6.52
C LEU A 106 -0.34 -15.55 5.11
N PHE A 107 -1.27 -16.12 4.34
CA PHE A 107 -1.58 -15.67 2.97
C PHE A 107 -2.17 -14.25 2.94
N TYR A 108 -3.08 -13.94 3.86
CA TYR A 108 -3.76 -12.64 3.92
C TYR A 108 -2.97 -11.56 4.67
N THR A 109 -2.03 -11.94 5.55
CA THR A 109 -1.20 -10.97 6.30
C THR A 109 0.08 -10.59 5.57
N ASN A 110 0.70 -11.49 4.82
CA ASN A 110 2.02 -11.27 4.21
C ASN A 110 1.95 -10.90 2.72
N ILE A 111 1.11 -9.92 2.38
CA ILE A 111 0.87 -9.50 1.00
C ILE A 111 2.19 -9.02 0.35
N GLY A 112 2.54 -9.58 -0.80
CA GLY A 112 3.75 -9.22 -1.54
C GLY A 112 5.04 -9.81 -0.97
N ASP A 113 4.96 -10.67 0.05
CA ASP A 113 6.11 -11.37 0.63
C ASP A 113 6.22 -12.82 0.08
N ILE A 114 7.42 -13.39 0.14
CA ILE A 114 7.69 -14.80 -0.14
C ILE A 114 6.80 -15.71 0.71
N MET A 115 6.49 -15.29 1.94
CA MET A 115 5.64 -16.08 2.84
C MET A 115 4.22 -16.30 2.30
N GLN A 116 3.64 -15.33 1.59
CA GLN A 116 2.34 -15.50 0.93
C GLN A 116 2.40 -16.55 -0.19
N LEU A 117 3.46 -16.54 -1.01
CA LEU A 117 3.66 -17.53 -2.07
C LEU A 117 3.85 -18.94 -1.50
N MET A 118 4.62 -19.06 -0.42
CA MET A 118 4.84 -20.33 0.25
C MET A 118 3.55 -20.90 0.87
N ALA A 119 2.74 -20.04 1.51
CA ALA A 119 1.43 -20.44 2.02
C ALA A 119 0.48 -20.88 0.90
N ALA A 120 0.45 -20.13 -0.22
CA ALA A 120 -0.36 -20.48 -1.38
C ALA A 120 0.04 -21.81 -2.02
N ALA A 121 1.35 -22.08 -2.12
CA ALA A 121 1.85 -23.35 -2.66
C ALA A 121 1.42 -24.56 -1.79
N GLU A 122 1.47 -24.41 -0.47
CA GLU A 122 1.03 -25.44 0.46
C GLU A 122 -0.48 -25.64 0.44
N LEU A 123 -1.28 -24.56 0.40
CA LEU A 123 -2.74 -24.66 0.19
C LEU A 123 -3.07 -25.37 -1.13
N HIS A 124 -2.39 -25.02 -2.22
CA HIS A 124 -2.57 -25.68 -3.51
C HIS A 124 -2.25 -27.18 -3.46
N SER A 125 -1.22 -27.58 -2.71
CA SER A 125 -0.87 -28.99 -2.50
C SER A 125 -1.92 -29.79 -1.73
N ARG A 126 -2.81 -29.08 -1.01
CA ARG A 126 -3.95 -29.63 -0.26
C ARG A 126 -5.26 -29.53 -1.05
N GLU A 127 -5.18 -29.35 -2.37
CA GLU A 127 -6.32 -29.23 -3.28
C GLU A 127 -7.15 -27.95 -3.16
N TRP A 128 -6.68 -26.95 -2.40
CA TRP A 128 -7.29 -25.63 -2.45
C TRP A 128 -6.99 -24.92 -3.78
N ARG A 129 -7.94 -24.16 -4.29
CA ARG A 129 -7.81 -23.34 -5.50
C ARG A 129 -8.20 -21.91 -5.19
N TYR A 130 -7.39 -20.97 -5.64
CA TYR A 130 -7.64 -19.55 -5.45
C TYR A 130 -8.41 -18.99 -6.62
N HIS A 131 -9.57 -18.40 -6.35
CA HIS A 131 -10.36 -17.67 -7.34
C HIS A 131 -9.84 -16.24 -7.43
N VAL A 132 -9.20 -15.88 -8.55
CA VAL A 132 -8.48 -14.59 -8.69
C VAL A 132 -9.41 -13.38 -8.63
N GLU A 133 -10.61 -13.46 -9.21
CA GLU A 133 -11.55 -12.32 -9.24
C GLU A 133 -12.23 -12.10 -7.88
N GLU A 134 -12.86 -13.14 -7.34
CA GLU A 134 -13.50 -13.14 -6.01
C GLU A 134 -12.51 -13.08 -4.83
N LYS A 135 -11.23 -13.32 -5.06
CA LYS A 135 -10.16 -13.31 -4.05
C LYS A 135 -10.36 -14.28 -2.87
N ILE A 136 -11.03 -15.40 -3.13
CA ILE A 136 -11.33 -16.45 -2.15
C ILE A 136 -10.63 -17.76 -2.47
N TRP A 137 -10.40 -18.56 -1.45
CA TRP A 137 -9.95 -19.95 -1.59
C TRP A 137 -11.16 -20.89 -1.57
N ILE A 138 -11.17 -21.86 -2.49
CA ILE A 138 -12.24 -22.84 -2.69
C ILE A 138 -11.61 -24.23 -2.65
N THR A 139 -12.31 -25.21 -2.08
CA THR A 139 -11.93 -26.62 -2.07
C THR A 139 -13.10 -27.51 -2.43
#